data_AF-A0A2V9F4E0-F1
#
_entry.id   AF-A0A2V9F4E0-F1
#
_cell.length_a   1.000
_cell.length_b   1.000
_cell.length_c   1.000
_cell.angle_alpha   90.00
_cell.angle_beta   90.00
_cell.angle_gamma   90.00
#
_symmetry.space_group_name_H-M   'P 1'
#
loop_
_entity.id
_entity.type
_entity.pdbx_description
1 polymer ?
#
loop_
_entity_poly.entity_id
_entity_poly.type
_entity_poly.pdbx_seq_one_letter_code
_entity_poly.pdbx_strand_id
1 'polypeptide(L)'
;MFAILACATAFAAQADTENFDSTNPGALPSGWEAGVTGSGNPRWAVGADPTAASGKNVLQQTGRGTFPWCVKKNASLADGFVEVKFKPLSGKEDQA
;
A
#
# COMPACT_ATOMS: atom_id res chain seq x y z
N MET A 1 36.50 26.00 -26.42
CA MET A 1 36.13 24.89 -25.51
C MET A 1 35.18 25.48 -24.48
N PHE A 2 33.87 25.25 -24.61
CA PHE A 2 32.87 25.76 -23.66
C PHE A 2 32.67 24.71 -22.56
N ALA A 3 32.95 25.08 -21.32
CA ALA A 3 32.66 24.25 -20.16
C ALA A 3 31.17 24.41 -19.81
N ILE A 4 30.40 23.34 -19.93
CA ILE A 4 29.02 23.29 -19.44
C ILE A 4 29.09 22.93 -17.95
N LEU A 5 28.77 23.89 -17.09
CA LEU A 5 28.60 23.66 -15.66
C LEU A 5 27.23 22.99 -15.45
N ALA A 6 27.22 21.69 -15.15
CA ALA A 6 26.00 20.98 -14.78
C ALA A 6 25.66 21.30 -13.31
N CYS A 7 24.75 22.24 -13.08
CA CYS A 7 24.12 22.41 -11.77
C CYS A 7 23.23 21.19 -11.49
N ALA A 8 23.65 20.31 -10.58
CA ALA A 8 22.80 19.25 -10.08
C ALA A 8 21.69 19.85 -9.20
N THR A 9 20.48 19.97 -9.74
CA THR A 9 19.28 20.25 -8.95
C THR A 9 18.94 19.00 -8.13
N ALA A 10 19.11 19.08 -6.81
CA ALA A 10 18.64 18.04 -5.91
C ALA A 10 17.11 18.01 -5.96
N PHE A 11 16.54 16.95 -6.54
CA PHE A 11 15.11 16.68 -6.44
C PHE A 11 14.81 16.31 -4.98
N ALA A 12 13.97 17.09 -4.29
CA ALA A 12 13.46 16.69 -3.00
C ALA A 12 12.58 15.44 -3.17
N ALA A 13 12.84 14.39 -2.40
CA ALA A 13 11.99 13.21 -2.38
C ALA A 13 10.58 13.61 -1.88
N GLN A 14 9.56 13.48 -2.72
CA GLN A 14 8.17 13.60 -2.29
C GLN A 14 7.80 12.33 -1.51
N ALA A 15 7.49 12.50 -0.22
CA ALA A 15 6.93 11.45 0.61
C ALA A 15 5.41 11.65 0.70
N ASP A 16 4.65 10.81 0.01
CA ASP A 16 3.20 10.74 0.18
C ASP A 16 2.88 9.72 1.29
N THR A 17 2.12 10.14 2.30
CA THR A 17 1.60 9.25 3.33
C THR A 17 0.15 8.89 3.03
N GLU A 18 -0.11 7.60 2.79
CA GLU A 18 -1.47 7.09 2.68
C GLU A 18 -1.99 6.67 4.05
N ASN A 19 -3.15 7.20 4.46
CA ASN A 19 -3.95 6.64 5.53
C ASN A 19 -5.34 6.25 5.00
N PHE A 20 -6.09 5.49 5.79
CA PHE A 20 -7.37 4.91 5.36
C PHE A 20 -8.59 5.56 6.03
N ASP A 21 -8.38 6.65 6.78
CA ASP A 21 -9.44 7.24 7.61
C ASP A 21 -10.52 7.98 6.79
N SER A 22 -10.20 8.37 5.56
CA SER A 22 -11.16 9.00 4.63
C SER A 22 -11.96 7.99 3.78
N THR A 23 -11.61 6.70 3.83
CA THR A 23 -12.28 5.66 3.06
C THR A 23 -13.42 5.05 3.86
N ASN A 24 -14.58 4.88 3.22
CA ASN A 24 -15.72 4.22 3.84
C ASN A 24 -15.37 2.76 4.21
N PRO A 25 -15.68 2.29 5.43
CA PRO A 25 -15.49 0.91 5.80
C PRO A 25 -16.17 -0.05 4.82
N GLY A 26 -15.48 -1.14 4.47
CA GLY A 26 -15.93 -2.11 3.48
C GLY A 26 -15.53 -1.78 2.04
N ALA A 27 -15.02 -0.58 1.75
CA ALA A 27 -14.56 -0.18 0.42
C ALA A 27 -13.04 -0.28 0.27
N LEU A 28 -12.58 -0.27 -0.99
CA LEU A 28 -11.18 0.04 -1.31
C LEU A 28 -10.97 1.56 -1.30
N PRO A 29 -9.77 2.05 -0.92
CA PRO A 29 -9.44 3.45 -1.07
C PRO A 29 -9.45 3.86 -2.54
N SER A 30 -9.72 5.14 -2.82
CA SER A 30 -9.77 5.65 -4.18
C SER A 30 -8.44 5.46 -4.92
N GLY A 31 -8.49 4.98 -6.17
CA GLY A 31 -7.27 4.70 -6.97
C GLY A 31 -6.55 3.40 -6.63
N TRP A 32 -7.13 2.58 -5.75
CA TRP A 32 -6.64 1.23 -5.45
C TRP A 32 -7.44 0.17 -6.20
N GLU A 33 -6.75 -0.90 -6.57
CA GLU A 33 -7.32 -2.08 -7.21
C GLU A 33 -6.87 -3.33 -6.45
N ALA A 34 -7.74 -4.35 -6.38
CA ALA A 34 -7.42 -5.60 -5.72
C ALA A 34 -7.76 -6.80 -6.60
N GLY A 35 -7.06 -7.90 -6.39
CA GLY A 35 -7.27 -9.14 -7.11
C GLY A 35 -6.53 -10.32 -6.50
N VAL A 36 -6.48 -11.40 -7.28
CA VAL A 36 -5.72 -12.61 -6.96
C VAL A 36 -5.00 -13.09 -8.20
N THR A 37 -3.73 -13.44 -8.05
CA THR A 37 -3.04 -14.27 -9.02
C THR A 37 -3.19 -15.72 -8.57
N GLY A 38 -3.70 -16.59 -9.45
CA GLY A 38 -4.09 -17.96 -9.11
C GLY A 38 -5.58 -18.06 -8.78
N SER A 39 -5.92 -18.70 -7.65
CA SER A 39 -7.31 -18.97 -7.28
C SER A 39 -7.65 -18.52 -5.86
N GLY A 40 -8.95 -18.47 -5.56
CA GLY A 40 -9.50 -18.10 -4.27
C GLY A 40 -10.36 -16.84 -4.35
N ASN A 41 -10.82 -16.40 -3.18
CA ASN A 41 -11.65 -15.23 -3.02
C ASN A 41 -10.98 -14.27 -2.02
N PRO A 42 -10.01 -13.46 -2.45
CA PRO A 42 -9.41 -12.45 -1.59
C PRO A 42 -10.46 -11.41 -1.22
N ARG A 43 -10.32 -10.83 -0.03
CA ARG A 43 -11.15 -9.70 0.38
C ARG A 43 -10.27 -8.62 0.93
N TRP A 44 -10.10 -7.56 0.14
CA TRP A 44 -9.43 -6.33 0.53
C TRP A 44 -10.47 -5.25 0.77
N ALA A 45 -10.46 -4.66 1.96
CA ALA A 45 -11.35 -3.56 2.31
C ALA A 45 -10.79 -2.77 3.48
N VAL A 46 -11.15 -1.50 3.56
CA VAL A 46 -10.90 -0.69 4.75
C VAL A 46 -11.80 -1.15 5.89
N GLY A 47 -11.23 -1.32 7.07
CA GLY A 47 -11.92 -1.71 8.29
C GLY A 47 -11.29 -1.06 9.51
N ALA A 48 -12.04 -1.02 10.60
CA ALA A 48 -11.52 -0.53 11.87
C ALA A 48 -10.61 -1.58 12.52
N ASP A 49 -9.44 -1.17 13.01
CA ASP A 49 -8.61 -1.94 13.93
C ASP A 49 -8.08 -1.00 15.02
N PRO A 50 -8.68 -0.98 16.23
CA PRO A 50 -8.27 -0.08 17.30
C PRO A 50 -6.87 -0.39 17.85
N THR A 51 -6.26 -1.51 17.44
CA THR A 51 -4.91 -1.90 17.84
C THR A 51 -3.87 -1.63 16.76
N ALA A 52 -4.26 -1.00 15.64
CA ALA A 52 -3.35 -0.66 14.57
C ALA A 52 -2.41 0.50 14.96
N ALA A 53 -1.13 0.37 14.61
CA ALA A 53 -0.14 1.42 14.81
C ALA A 53 -0.36 2.68 13.95
N SER A 54 -1.27 2.62 12.96
CA SER A 54 -1.66 3.73 12.10
C SER A 54 -2.82 4.57 12.65
N GLY A 55 -3.60 4.06 13.62
CA GLY A 55 -4.80 4.73 14.11
C GLY A 55 -6.05 3.86 14.01
N LYS A 56 -7.16 4.40 13.48
CA LYS A 56 -8.49 3.77 13.54
C LYS A 56 -8.75 2.82 12.38
N ASN A 57 -8.52 3.26 11.14
CA ASN A 57 -8.82 2.48 9.95
C ASN A 57 -7.56 1.90 9.29
N VAL A 58 -7.69 0.69 8.77
CA VAL A 58 -6.66 -0.08 8.09
C VAL A 58 -7.21 -0.72 6.84
N LEU A 59 -6.39 -0.84 5.79
CA LEU A 59 -6.68 -1.72 4.65
C LEU A 59 -6.39 -3.16 5.05
N GLN A 60 -7.42 -3.99 5.11
CA GLN A 60 -7.33 -5.37 5.61
C GLN A 60 -7.53 -6.38 4.51
N GLN A 61 -6.75 -7.45 4.55
CA GLN A 61 -6.98 -8.67 3.80
C GLN A 61 -7.63 -9.70 4.73
N THR A 62 -8.88 -10.08 4.47
CA THR A 62 -9.62 -11.06 5.31
C THR A 62 -10.13 -12.27 4.54
N GLY A 63 -9.92 -12.30 3.22
CA GLY A 63 -10.27 -13.42 2.36
C GLY A 63 -9.14 -14.43 2.25
N ARG A 64 -9.24 -15.37 1.30
CA ARG A 64 -8.18 -16.34 1.04
C ARG A 64 -7.95 -16.49 -0.45
N GLY A 65 -6.69 -16.52 -0.87
CA GLY A 65 -6.28 -16.81 -2.24
C GLY A 65 -4.82 -17.18 -2.30
N THR A 66 -4.36 -17.74 -3.43
CA THR A 66 -2.97 -18.16 -3.61
C THR A 66 -2.01 -16.97 -3.44
N PHE A 67 -2.25 -15.90 -4.20
CA PHE A 67 -1.47 -14.65 -4.11
C PHE A 67 -2.41 -13.44 -4.18
N PRO A 68 -3.05 -13.08 -3.06
CA PRO A 68 -3.93 -11.92 -3.00
C PRO A 68 -3.10 -10.64 -3.09
N TRP A 69 -3.51 -9.71 -3.94
CA TRP A 69 -2.82 -8.42 -4.10
C TRP A 69 -3.81 -7.25 -4.01
N CYS A 70 -3.30 -6.10 -3.57
CA CYS A 70 -3.99 -4.82 -3.56
C CYS A 70 -2.96 -3.72 -3.85
N VAL A 71 -3.19 -2.91 -4.88
CA VAL A 71 -2.20 -1.98 -5.44
C VAL A 71 -2.79 -0.59 -5.64
N LYS A 72 -2.02 0.45 -5.30
CA LYS A 72 -2.32 1.84 -5.66
C LYS A 72 -1.86 2.09 -7.10
N LYS A 73 -2.80 2.34 -8.02
CA LYS A 73 -2.50 2.43 -9.47
C LYS A 73 -1.76 3.71 -9.85
N ASN A 74 -1.83 4.72 -9.01
CA ASN A 74 -1.44 6.09 -9.35
C ASN A 74 -0.03 6.44 -8.85
N ALA A 75 0.71 5.48 -8.29
CA ALA A 75 2.07 5.66 -7.84
C ALA A 75 3.05 5.35 -8.98
N SER A 76 3.97 6.26 -9.26
CA SER A 76 5.09 6.05 -10.19
C SER A 76 6.39 6.31 -9.45
N LEU A 77 7.13 5.24 -9.18
CA LEU A 77 8.40 5.29 -8.45
C LEU A 77 9.44 4.51 -9.26
N ALA A 78 10.44 5.21 -9.80
CA ALA A 78 11.58 4.60 -10.45
C ALA A 78 12.68 4.26 -9.42
N ASP A 79 13.01 5.26 -8.57
CA ASP A 79 14.01 5.16 -7.52
C ASP A 79 13.41 5.67 -6.20
N GLY A 80 13.47 4.85 -5.14
CA GLY A 80 13.00 5.21 -3.81
C GLY A 80 12.62 4.01 -2.97
N PHE A 81 11.79 4.23 -1.96
CA PHE A 81 11.32 3.19 -1.05
C PHE A 81 9.83 3.35 -0.76
N VAL A 82 9.19 2.24 -0.36
CA VAL A 82 7.83 2.22 0.19
C VAL A 82 7.92 1.68 1.61
N GLU A 83 7.32 2.39 2.54
CA GLU A 83 7.23 1.98 3.95
C GLU A 83 5.79 1.71 4.33
N VAL A 84 5.56 0.69 5.14
CA VAL A 84 4.23 0.32 5.62
C VAL A 84 4.26 -0.01 7.10
N LYS A 85 3.20 0.37 7.82
CA LYS A 85 2.90 -0.22 9.13
C LYS A 85 2.08 -1.48 8.88
N PHE A 86 2.68 -2.64 9.09
CA PHE A 86 2.04 -3.94 8.87
C PHE A 86 1.74 -4.63 10.20
N LYS A 87 0.60 -5.33 10.27
CA LYS A 87 0.21 -6.16 11.39
C LYS A 87 -0.33 -7.50 10.86
N PRO A 88 0.34 -8.64 11.13
CA PRO A 88 -0.21 -9.95 10.80
C PRO A 88 -1.42 -10.24 11.69
N LEU A 89 -2.46 -10.85 11.10
CA LEU A 89 -3.70 -11.21 11.81
C LEU A 89 -3.79 -12.72 12.08
N SER A 90 -3.49 -13.53 11.07
CA SER A 90 -3.54 -14.99 11.10
C SER A 90 -2.81 -15.58 9.89
N GLY A 91 -2.47 -16.87 9.92
CA GLY A 91 -1.79 -17.55 8.82
C GLY A 91 -1.21 -18.88 9.27
N LYS A 92 -0.63 -19.66 8.34
CA LYS A 92 0.16 -20.86 8.68
C LYS A 92 1.30 -21.10 7.69
N GLU A 93 1.04 -20.89 6.41
CA GLU A 93 2.01 -21.14 5.33
C GLU A 93 3.07 -20.01 5.28
N ASP A 94 2.71 -18.85 4.73
CA ASP A 94 3.60 -17.70 4.55
C ASP A 94 3.32 -16.65 5.64
N GLN A 95 3.73 -16.94 6.87
CA GLN A 95 3.57 -16.01 7.99
C GLN A 95 4.53 -14.82 7.87
N ALA A 96 4.04 -13.63 8.18
CA ALA A 96 4.77 -12.37 8.21
C ALA A 96 4.80 -11.80 9.63
#